data_AF-A4ABQ4-F1
#
_entry.id   AF-A4ABQ4-F1
#
_cell.length_a   1.000
_cell.length_b   1.000
_cell.length_c   1.000
_cell.angle_alpha   90.00
_cell.angle_beta   90.00
_cell.angle_gamma   90.00
#
_symmetry.space_group_name_H-M   'P 1'
#
loop_
_entity.id
_entity.type
_entity.pdbx_description
1 polymer ?
#
loop_
_entity_poly.entity_id
_entity_poly.type
_entity_poly.pdbx_seq_one_letter_code
_entity_poly.pdbx_strand_id
1 'polypeptide(L)'
;MQAFTPDGPVCCHSLWISDVHLGSVHCKAEELLDLLDRVECRKLYLVGDIVDVWAMTKRVHWPESHTRVLRKIMKISRGDTDVVYIPGNHDANFREFCGSDFGNIGIRKQVIHETGQGKRMLVSHGDELDYAVRYSRLNRFIGDIAYEILMWVNRRVNQLRKLMGKPYWSLAKWVKVNVSQAEAAIHAYQHAAVNMVRDKGLDGIICGHLHYPTVEQFDDVLYCNDGDWVENCTALIEDFSGELRLISGLELPTPSLELVYPQAA
;
A
#
# COMPACT_ATOMS: atom_id res chain seq x y z
N MET A 1 23.18 21.07 10.20
CA MET A 1 22.67 19.91 10.97
C MET A 1 21.87 20.46 12.13
N GLN A 2 20.56 20.61 11.99
CA GLN A 2 19.69 20.84 13.15
C GLN A 2 19.38 19.46 13.73
N ALA A 3 19.70 19.29 15.01
CA ALA A 3 19.33 18.11 15.77
C ALA A 3 17.81 18.01 15.79
N PHE A 4 17.28 16.83 15.46
CA PHE A 4 15.87 16.52 15.57
C PHE A 4 15.37 16.82 16.99
N THR A 5 14.39 17.70 17.11
CA THR A 5 13.75 17.97 18.41
C THR A 5 12.78 16.83 18.73
N PRO A 6 12.67 16.37 19.99
CA PRO A 6 11.73 15.32 20.39
C PRO A 6 10.26 15.64 20.12
N ASP A 7 9.92 16.91 19.85
CA ASP A 7 8.57 17.36 19.51
C ASP A 7 8.51 17.96 18.09
N GLY A 8 9.55 17.74 17.28
CA GLY A 8 9.72 18.31 15.94
C GLY A 8 9.11 17.47 14.82
N PRO A 9 9.05 18.02 13.59
CA PRO A 9 8.63 17.25 12.45
C PRO A 9 9.57 16.06 12.20
N VAL A 10 9.01 14.93 11.76
CA VAL A 10 9.75 13.80 11.23
C VAL A 10 10.34 14.24 9.88
N CYS A 11 11.63 14.57 9.87
CA CYS A 11 12.33 14.86 8.62
C CYS A 11 12.86 13.56 7.99
N CYS A 12 12.49 13.30 6.74
CA CYS A 12 12.96 12.15 5.98
C CYS A 12 13.43 12.59 4.59
N HIS A 13 14.14 11.72 3.88
CA HIS A 13 14.50 11.97 2.50
C HIS A 13 13.26 11.80 1.60
N SER A 14 12.59 10.66 1.71
CA SER A 14 11.43 10.32 0.88
C SER A 14 10.26 9.84 1.73
N LEU A 15 9.03 10.18 1.33
CA LEU A 15 7.78 9.69 1.88
C LEU A 15 6.95 9.06 0.75
N TRP A 16 6.40 7.87 0.98
CA TRP A 16 5.42 7.23 0.11
C TRP A 16 4.09 7.08 0.84
N ILE A 17 3.01 7.49 0.16
CA ILE A 17 1.63 7.22 0.57
C ILE A 17 0.85 6.69 -0.64
N SER A 18 -0.04 5.75 -0.41
CA SER A 18 -0.92 5.13 -1.41
C SER A 18 -2.30 4.86 -0.81
N ASP A 19 -3.23 4.41 -1.64
CA ASP A 19 -4.52 3.85 -1.20
C ASP A 19 -5.25 4.77 -0.20
N VAL A 20 -5.24 6.08 -0.51
CA VAL A 20 -5.88 7.10 0.32
C VAL A 20 -7.39 7.09 0.12
N HIS A 21 -7.83 6.87 -1.13
CA HIS A 21 -9.22 6.81 -1.55
C HIS A 21 -10.04 8.06 -1.19
N LEU A 22 -9.52 9.27 -1.44
CA LEU A 22 -10.31 10.49 -1.33
C LEU A 22 -11.54 10.39 -2.24
N GLY A 23 -12.73 10.34 -1.64
CA GLY A 23 -13.98 10.05 -2.36
C GLY A 23 -14.74 8.85 -1.77
N SER A 24 -14.03 7.97 -1.06
CA SER A 24 -14.60 6.88 -0.27
C SER A 24 -15.06 7.36 1.10
N VAL A 25 -16.14 6.79 1.63
CA VAL A 25 -16.62 7.04 3.00
C VAL A 25 -15.72 6.42 4.08
N HIS A 26 -14.80 5.54 3.67
CA HIS A 26 -13.88 4.83 4.57
C HIS A 26 -12.51 5.51 4.65
N CYS A 27 -12.27 6.57 3.87
CA CYS A 27 -11.03 7.34 3.90
C CYS A 27 -10.84 8.02 5.26
N LYS A 28 -9.68 7.76 5.88
CA LYS A 28 -9.21 8.37 7.12
C LYS A 28 -8.37 9.62 6.81
N ALA A 29 -9.03 10.61 6.22
CA ALA A 29 -8.38 11.82 5.72
C ALA A 29 -7.83 12.74 6.84
N GLU A 30 -8.41 12.70 8.04
CA GLU A 30 -7.93 13.51 9.17
C GLU A 30 -6.58 12.99 9.69
N GLU A 31 -6.47 11.67 9.81
CA GLU A 31 -5.26 10.97 10.19
C GLU A 31 -4.13 11.21 9.18
N LEU A 32 -4.47 11.25 7.88
CA LEU A 32 -3.50 11.62 6.84
C LEU A 32 -3.04 13.07 6.97
N LEU A 33 -3.95 14.00 7.26
CA LEU A 33 -3.59 15.40 7.50
C LEU A 33 -2.64 15.53 8.70
N ASP A 34 -2.93 14.84 9.80
CA ASP A 34 -2.10 14.83 11.00
C ASP A 34 -0.68 14.32 10.69
N LEU A 35 -0.53 13.27 9.87
CA LEU A 35 0.78 12.82 9.41
C LEU A 35 1.47 13.89 8.53
N LEU A 36 0.78 14.40 7.51
CA LEU A 36 1.37 15.37 6.57
C LEU A 36 1.74 16.70 7.24
N ASP A 37 1.12 17.05 8.37
CA ASP A 37 1.50 18.20 9.19
C ASP A 37 2.75 17.97 10.04
N ARG A 38 3.13 16.70 10.27
CA ARG A 38 4.29 16.31 11.09
C ARG A 38 5.47 15.83 10.27
N VAL A 39 5.33 15.55 8.98
CA VAL A 39 6.42 15.05 8.14
C VAL A 39 6.95 16.14 7.22
N GLU A 40 8.28 16.27 7.18
CA GLU A 40 9.00 17.05 6.17
C GLU A 40 9.84 16.10 5.31
N CYS A 41 9.72 16.18 3.99
CA CYS A 41 10.44 15.30 3.08
C CYS A 41 11.01 16.04 1.87
N ARG A 42 12.09 15.51 1.29
CA ARG A 42 12.63 16.00 0.00
C ARG A 42 11.80 15.48 -1.18
N LYS A 43 11.28 14.27 -1.07
CA LYS A 43 10.43 13.64 -2.09
C LYS A 43 9.15 13.09 -1.48
N LEU A 44 8.02 13.39 -2.11
CA LEU A 44 6.73 12.80 -1.79
C LEU A 44 6.23 12.01 -3.00
N TYR A 45 6.07 10.71 -2.83
CA TYR A 45 5.48 9.82 -3.81
C TYR A 45 4.04 9.50 -3.41
N LEU A 46 3.13 9.72 -4.34
CA LEU A 46 1.73 9.38 -4.24
C LEU A 46 1.50 8.13 -5.10
N VAL A 47 1.53 6.94 -4.49
CA VAL A 47 1.69 5.64 -5.17
C VAL A 47 0.33 4.98 -5.49
N GLY A 48 -0.55 5.76 -6.11
CA GLY A 48 -1.83 5.32 -6.63
C GLY A 48 -2.97 5.38 -5.63
N ASP A 49 -4.17 5.35 -6.18
CA ASP A 49 -5.44 5.36 -5.46
C ASP A 49 -5.57 6.49 -4.43
N ILE A 50 -5.02 7.67 -4.78
CA ILE A 50 -5.15 8.86 -3.92
C ILE A 50 -6.57 9.39 -3.95
N VAL A 51 -7.19 9.38 -5.14
CA VAL A 51 -8.58 9.80 -5.36
C VAL A 51 -9.39 8.60 -5.81
N ASP A 52 -10.50 8.33 -5.15
CA ASP A 52 -11.39 7.24 -5.52
C ASP A 52 -12.48 7.69 -6.51
N VAL A 53 -12.06 7.88 -7.77
CA VAL A 53 -12.99 8.25 -8.85
C VAL A 53 -14.04 7.16 -9.04
N TRP A 54 -13.64 5.89 -8.90
CA TRP A 54 -14.55 4.75 -9.04
C TRP A 54 -15.68 4.77 -8.00
N ALA A 55 -15.40 4.94 -6.71
CA ALA A 55 -16.43 5.03 -5.67
C ALA A 55 -17.39 6.20 -5.95
N MET A 56 -16.85 7.34 -6.38
CA MET A 56 -17.65 8.52 -6.70
C MET A 56 -18.56 8.35 -7.93
N THR A 57 -18.30 7.40 -8.83
CA THR A 57 -19.23 7.07 -9.92
C THR A 57 -20.58 6.54 -9.42
N LYS A 58 -20.59 5.87 -8.26
CA LYS A 58 -21.81 5.32 -7.65
C LYS A 58 -22.54 6.38 -6.83
N ARG A 59 -21.79 7.11 -5.99
CA ARG A 59 -22.31 8.19 -5.15
C ARG A 59 -21.18 9.16 -4.86
N VAL A 60 -21.39 10.43 -5.20
CA VAL A 60 -20.45 11.49 -4.85
C VAL A 60 -20.39 11.63 -3.33
N HIS A 61 -19.19 11.51 -2.78
CA HIS A 61 -18.88 11.73 -1.37
C HIS A 61 -17.58 12.53 -1.27
N TRP A 62 -17.69 13.80 -0.90
CA TRP A 62 -16.53 14.69 -0.87
C TRP A 62 -16.62 15.67 0.32
N PRO A 63 -16.35 15.20 1.55
CA PRO A 63 -16.27 16.06 2.72
C PRO A 63 -15.12 17.07 2.62
N GLU A 64 -15.16 18.10 3.48
CA GLU A 64 -14.15 19.15 3.50
C GLU A 64 -12.73 18.61 3.80
N SER A 65 -12.62 17.58 4.64
CA SER A 65 -11.35 16.91 4.97
C SER A 65 -10.60 16.44 3.71
N HIS A 66 -11.30 15.90 2.71
CA HIS A 66 -10.68 15.46 1.44
C HIS A 66 -10.10 16.64 0.65
N THR A 67 -10.82 17.77 0.65
CA THR A 67 -10.32 19.00 0.04
C THR A 67 -9.09 19.53 0.77
N ARG A 68 -9.05 19.42 2.11
CA ARG A 68 -7.87 19.82 2.89
C ARG A 68 -6.66 18.95 2.56
N VAL A 69 -6.82 17.63 2.40
CA VAL A 69 -5.71 16.74 1.97
C VAL A 69 -5.14 17.20 0.63
N LEU A 70 -5.99 17.40 -0.38
CA LEU A 70 -5.51 17.89 -1.68
C LEU A 70 -4.80 19.25 -1.57
N ARG A 71 -5.36 20.19 -0.80
CA ARG A 71 -4.72 21.50 -0.58
C ARG A 71 -3.38 21.38 0.13
N LYS A 72 -3.26 20.46 1.11
CA LYS A 72 -2.01 20.18 1.82
C LYS A 72 -0.95 19.63 0.87
N ILE A 73 -1.29 18.65 0.02
CA ILE A 73 -0.39 18.12 -1.02
C ILE A 73 0.05 19.22 -2.00
N MET A 74 -0.90 20.03 -2.49
CA MET A 74 -0.58 21.16 -3.38
C MET A 74 0.26 22.24 -2.69
N LYS A 75 0.17 22.39 -1.38
CA LYS A 75 1.04 23.29 -0.60
C LYS A 75 2.45 22.70 -0.50
N ILE A 76 2.58 21.41 -0.21
CA ILE A 76 3.86 20.68 -0.18
C ILE A 76 4.57 20.83 -1.53
N SER A 77 3.87 20.60 -2.65
CA SER A 77 4.45 20.68 -4.00
C SER A 77 4.92 22.09 -4.39
N ARG A 78 4.49 23.15 -3.69
CA ARG A 78 4.95 24.53 -3.94
C ARG A 78 6.19 24.91 -3.12
N GLY A 79 6.56 24.08 -2.14
CA GLY A 79 7.79 24.23 -1.37
C GLY A 79 8.97 23.54 -2.05
N ASP A 80 9.90 23.05 -1.24
CA ASP A 80 11.14 22.39 -1.69
C ASP A 80 11.01 20.86 -1.80
N THR A 81 9.78 20.33 -1.78
CA THR A 81 9.49 18.90 -1.93
C THR A 81 9.16 18.57 -3.37
N ASP A 82 9.89 17.63 -3.96
CA ASP A 82 9.55 17.03 -5.26
C ASP A 82 8.38 16.06 -5.08
N VAL A 83 7.27 16.31 -5.78
CA VAL A 83 6.03 15.51 -5.62
C VAL A 83 5.75 14.76 -6.91
N VAL A 84 5.67 13.42 -6.81
CA VAL A 84 5.39 12.54 -7.92
C VAL A 84 4.08 11.80 -7.67
N TYR A 85 3.17 11.87 -8.63
CA TYR A 85 1.92 11.12 -8.64
C TYR A 85 2.00 9.93 -9.58
N ILE A 86 1.72 8.74 -9.06
CA ILE A 86 1.63 7.50 -9.83
C ILE A 86 0.18 7.02 -9.79
N PRO A 87 -0.57 7.00 -10.91
CA PRO A 87 -1.96 6.57 -10.88
C PRO A 87 -2.15 5.07 -10.67
N GLY A 88 -3.07 4.72 -9.77
CA GLY A 88 -3.55 3.36 -9.53
C GLY A 88 -4.78 3.00 -10.37
N ASN A 89 -5.56 2.02 -9.89
CA ASN A 89 -6.76 1.54 -10.60
C ASN A 89 -8.04 2.33 -10.25
N HIS A 90 -8.16 2.91 -9.05
CA HIS A 90 -9.32 3.74 -8.68
C HIS A 90 -9.28 5.14 -9.30
N ASP A 91 -8.11 5.60 -9.70
CA ASP A 91 -7.85 6.87 -10.40
C ASP A 91 -7.21 6.65 -11.79
N ALA A 92 -7.51 5.51 -12.43
CA ALA A 92 -6.93 5.11 -13.71
C ALA A 92 -7.08 6.14 -14.84
N ASN A 93 -8.08 7.02 -14.77
CA ASN A 93 -8.25 8.14 -15.70
C ASN A 93 -7.06 9.11 -15.68
N PHE A 94 -6.30 9.19 -14.58
CA PHE A 94 -5.10 10.02 -14.51
C PHE A 94 -3.91 9.43 -15.29
N ARG A 95 -3.98 8.16 -15.72
CA ARG A 95 -2.94 7.54 -16.55
C ARG A 95 -2.78 8.22 -17.91
N GLU A 96 -3.83 8.85 -18.42
CA GLU A 96 -3.79 9.62 -19.67
C GLU A 96 -2.85 10.84 -19.59
N PHE A 97 -2.57 11.32 -18.37
CA PHE A 97 -1.68 12.46 -18.12
C PHE A 97 -0.26 12.04 -17.74
N CYS A 98 0.06 10.74 -17.73
CA CYS A 98 1.42 10.26 -17.44
C CYS A 98 2.44 10.87 -18.42
N GLY A 99 3.55 11.39 -17.87
CA GLY A 99 4.58 12.12 -18.63
C GLY A 99 4.37 13.63 -18.67
N SER A 100 3.28 14.12 -18.09
CA SER A 100 3.02 15.55 -17.87
C SER A 100 3.17 15.94 -16.40
N ASP A 101 3.09 17.23 -16.11
CA ASP A 101 3.11 17.77 -14.76
C ASP A 101 1.82 18.57 -14.51
N PHE A 102 1.21 18.38 -13.35
CA PHE A 102 0.06 19.16 -12.88
C PHE A 102 0.54 20.18 -11.85
N GLY A 103 0.82 21.40 -12.31
CA GLY A 103 1.52 22.39 -11.51
C GLY A 103 2.94 21.92 -11.20
N ASN A 104 3.23 21.65 -9.92
CA ASN A 104 4.53 21.14 -9.46
C ASN A 104 4.49 19.65 -9.09
N ILE A 105 3.45 18.93 -9.54
CA ILE A 105 3.29 17.50 -9.30
C ILE A 105 3.55 16.75 -10.59
N GLY A 106 4.60 15.94 -10.63
CA GLY A 106 4.92 15.13 -11.81
C GLY A 106 4.06 13.88 -11.87
N ILE A 107 3.26 13.71 -12.93
CA ILE A 107 2.44 12.51 -13.12
C ILE A 107 3.26 11.49 -13.91
N ARG A 108 3.51 10.32 -13.32
CA ARG A 108 4.37 9.28 -13.90
C ARG A 108 3.69 7.92 -13.81
N LYS A 109 3.93 7.05 -14.79
CA LYS A 109 3.39 5.69 -14.75
C LYS A 109 4.06 4.81 -13.69
N GLN A 110 5.37 5.00 -13.54
CA GLN A 110 6.24 4.35 -12.57
C GLN A 110 7.53 5.21 -12.48
N VAL A 111 8.29 5.09 -11.39
CA VAL A 111 9.57 5.77 -11.23
C VAL A 111 10.61 4.79 -10.70
N ILE A 112 11.88 4.98 -11.05
CA ILE A 112 12.99 4.32 -10.36
C ILE A 112 13.50 5.32 -9.34
N HIS A 113 13.37 4.98 -8.06
CA HIS A 113 13.92 5.72 -6.95
C HIS A 113 15.27 5.10 -6.56
N GLU A 114 16.32 5.90 -6.50
CA GLU A 114 17.62 5.46 -5.97
C GLU A 114 17.72 5.91 -4.51
N THR A 115 17.89 4.96 -3.59
CA THR A 115 17.99 5.24 -2.16
C THR A 115 19.33 5.88 -1.81
N GLY A 116 19.44 6.45 -0.61
CA GLY A 116 20.71 6.94 -0.05
C GLY A 116 21.82 5.87 0.04
N GLN A 117 21.44 4.59 -0.03
CA GLN A 117 22.36 3.43 -0.05
C GLN A 117 22.68 2.95 -1.47
N GLY A 118 22.16 3.61 -2.51
CA GLY A 118 22.38 3.25 -3.91
C GLY A 118 21.49 2.11 -4.43
N LYS A 119 20.47 1.69 -3.66
CA LYS A 119 19.51 0.68 -4.14
C LYS A 119 18.53 1.31 -5.12
N ARG A 120 18.28 0.65 -6.25
CA ARG A 120 17.35 1.09 -7.28
C ARG A 120 16.00 0.40 -7.08
N MET A 121 15.05 1.17 -6.54
CA MET A 121 13.70 0.73 -6.20
C MET A 121 12.71 1.12 -7.30
N LEU A 122 11.94 0.17 -7.81
CA LEU A 122 10.78 0.47 -8.65
C LEU A 122 9.64 1.01 -7.79
N VAL A 123 9.15 2.20 -8.09
CA VAL A 123 7.93 2.76 -7.48
C VAL A 123 6.80 2.65 -8.48
N SER A 124 5.77 1.89 -8.14
CA SER A 124 4.57 1.68 -8.97
C SER A 124 3.38 1.34 -8.07
N HIS A 125 2.14 1.59 -8.52
CA HIS A 125 0.97 1.25 -7.71
C HIS A 125 0.84 -0.27 -7.49
N GLY A 126 1.00 -1.06 -8.57
CA GLY A 126 1.08 -2.52 -8.50
C GLY A 126 -0.11 -3.26 -9.11
N ASP A 127 -1.23 -2.59 -9.39
CA ASP A 127 -2.40 -3.17 -10.07
C ASP A 127 -2.05 -3.80 -11.43
N GLU A 128 -0.94 -3.41 -12.07
CA GLU A 128 -0.45 -4.04 -13.29
C GLU A 128 -0.14 -5.54 -13.12
N LEU A 129 0.15 -6.00 -11.90
CA LEU A 129 0.46 -7.39 -11.58
C LEU A 129 -0.79 -8.25 -11.40
N ASP A 130 -1.98 -7.65 -11.25
CA ASP A 130 -3.23 -8.41 -11.09
C ASP A 130 -3.47 -9.36 -12.25
N TYR A 131 -3.11 -8.95 -13.48
CA TYR A 131 -3.25 -9.81 -14.66
C TYR A 131 -2.29 -11.01 -14.61
N ALA A 132 -1.04 -10.80 -14.18
CA ALA A 132 -0.05 -11.86 -14.02
C ALA A 132 -0.46 -12.87 -12.93
N VAL A 133 -0.97 -12.37 -11.80
CA VAL A 133 -1.49 -13.21 -10.71
C VAL A 133 -2.76 -13.95 -11.14
N ARG A 134 -3.68 -13.32 -11.88
CA ARG A 134 -4.87 -14.00 -12.44
C ARG A 134 -4.51 -15.15 -13.38
N TYR A 135 -3.41 -15.07 -14.14
CA TYR A 135 -2.97 -16.18 -14.99
C TYR A 135 -2.42 -17.36 -14.14
N SER A 136 -1.70 -17.05 -13.05
CA SER A 136 -1.30 -18.08 -12.06
C SER A 136 -2.51 -18.74 -11.36
N ARG A 137 -3.66 -18.04 -11.31
CA ARG A 137 -4.91 -18.59 -10.76
C ARG A 137 -5.54 -19.65 -11.66
N LEU A 138 -5.21 -19.77 -12.95
CA LEU A 138 -5.76 -20.86 -13.78
C LEU A 138 -5.35 -22.25 -13.23
N ASN A 139 -4.16 -22.35 -12.64
CA ASN A 139 -3.71 -23.53 -11.89
C ASN A 139 -4.40 -23.71 -10.52
N ARG A 140 -4.94 -22.62 -9.94
CA ARG A 140 -5.66 -22.59 -8.65
C ARG A 140 -7.17 -22.84 -8.82
N PHE A 141 -7.72 -22.52 -9.98
CA PHE A 141 -9.14 -22.68 -10.35
C PHE A 141 -9.59 -24.16 -10.33
N ILE A 142 -8.67 -25.08 -10.60
CA ILE A 142 -8.88 -26.54 -10.41
C ILE A 142 -9.11 -26.87 -8.92
N GLY A 143 -8.48 -26.13 -8.00
CA GLY A 143 -8.68 -26.24 -6.56
C GLY A 143 -9.99 -25.61 -6.06
N ASP A 144 -10.43 -24.50 -6.65
CA ASP A 144 -11.66 -23.81 -6.25
C ASP A 144 -12.93 -24.57 -6.65
N ILE A 145 -12.92 -25.24 -7.81
CA ILE A 145 -14.00 -26.16 -8.21
C ILE A 145 -14.09 -27.34 -7.21
N ALA A 146 -12.95 -27.87 -6.75
CA ALA A 146 -12.92 -28.89 -5.70
C ALA A 146 -13.45 -28.37 -4.36
N TYR A 147 -13.20 -27.09 -4.03
CA TYR A 147 -13.68 -26.43 -2.82
C TYR A 147 -15.19 -26.17 -2.83
N GLU A 148 -15.77 -25.75 -3.96
CA GLU A 148 -17.22 -25.60 -4.11
C GLU A 148 -17.96 -26.94 -4.04
N ILE A 149 -17.40 -28.00 -4.63
CA ILE A 149 -17.90 -29.38 -4.48
C ILE A 149 -17.84 -29.81 -3.00
N LEU A 150 -16.76 -29.47 -2.29
CA LEU A 150 -16.61 -29.73 -0.85
C LEU A 150 -17.67 -28.98 -0.01
N MET A 151 -17.98 -27.73 -0.36
CA MET A 151 -19.01 -26.91 0.29
C MET A 151 -20.42 -27.42 0.02
N TRP A 152 -20.69 -27.92 -1.18
CA TRP A 152 -21.97 -28.56 -1.50
C TRP A 152 -22.16 -29.87 -0.72
N VAL A 153 -21.11 -30.70 -0.64
CA VAL A 153 -21.09 -31.92 0.18
C VAL A 153 -21.27 -31.59 1.67
N ASN A 154 -20.61 -30.55 2.18
CA ASN A 154 -20.73 -30.14 3.57
C ASN A 154 -22.15 -29.68 3.96
N ARG A 155 -22.85 -28.98 3.07
CA ARG A 155 -24.27 -28.60 3.29
C ARG A 155 -25.18 -29.82 3.35
N ARG A 156 -24.96 -30.82 2.50
CA ARG A 156 -25.74 -32.07 2.49
C ARG A 156 -25.43 -32.96 3.70
N VAL A 157 -24.17 -33.06 4.09
CA VAL A 157 -23.73 -33.79 5.29
C VAL A 157 -24.27 -33.14 6.57
N ASN A 158 -24.32 -31.81 6.66
CA ASN A 158 -24.90 -31.13 7.83
C ASN A 158 -26.44 -31.24 7.89
N GLN A 159 -27.12 -31.33 6.75
CA GLN A 159 -28.55 -31.63 6.72
C GLN A 159 -28.85 -33.07 7.18
N LEU A 160 -28.06 -34.05 6.73
CA LEU A 160 -28.15 -35.45 7.19
C LEU A 160 -27.77 -35.63 8.67
N ARG A 161 -26.78 -34.88 9.17
CA ARG A 161 -26.33 -34.95 10.58
C ARG A 161 -27.33 -34.33 11.57
N LYS A 162 -28.09 -33.30 11.16
CA LYS A 162 -29.21 -32.76 11.96
C LYS A 162 -30.32 -33.81 12.17
N LEU A 163 -30.57 -34.67 11.19
CA LEU A 163 -31.49 -35.81 11.31
C LEU A 163 -30.97 -36.93 12.22
N MET A 164 -29.67 -36.97 12.51
CA MET A 164 -29.03 -38.00 13.34
C MET A 164 -28.53 -37.50 14.71
N GLY A 165 -28.87 -36.27 15.12
CA GLY A 165 -28.64 -35.77 16.49
C GLY A 165 -27.18 -35.56 16.91
N LYS A 166 -26.24 -35.24 15.99
CA LYS A 166 -24.81 -34.99 16.32
C LYS A 166 -24.41 -33.49 16.24
N PRO A 167 -23.40 -33.02 17.01
CA PRO A 167 -23.09 -31.59 17.17
C PRO A 167 -22.42 -30.91 15.95
N TYR A 168 -22.41 -29.56 16.03
CA TYR A 168 -22.16 -28.53 15.00
C TYR A 168 -20.76 -28.50 14.35
N TRP A 169 -20.68 -27.84 13.19
CA TRP A 169 -19.52 -27.70 12.28
C TRP A 169 -18.89 -26.29 12.31
N SER A 170 -17.56 -26.15 12.22
CA SER A 170 -16.83 -24.99 12.75
C SER A 170 -16.61 -23.81 11.78
N LEU A 171 -17.20 -22.65 12.13
CA LEU A 171 -16.87 -21.32 11.61
C LEU A 171 -15.36 -21.00 11.67
N ALA A 172 -14.67 -21.51 12.70
CA ALA A 172 -13.21 -21.39 12.83
C ALA A 172 -12.44 -22.01 11.66
N LYS A 173 -12.94 -23.10 11.05
CA LYS A 173 -12.31 -23.70 9.88
C LYS A 173 -12.55 -22.86 8.62
N TRP A 174 -13.72 -22.22 8.51
CA TRP A 174 -14.01 -21.30 7.41
C TRP A 174 -13.15 -20.04 7.48
N VAL A 175 -13.05 -19.38 8.64
CA VAL A 175 -12.16 -18.23 8.83
C VAL A 175 -10.71 -18.62 8.53
N LYS A 176 -10.24 -19.75 9.07
CA LYS A 176 -8.87 -20.24 8.82
C LYS A 176 -8.59 -20.49 7.33
N VAL A 177 -9.55 -21.03 6.59
CA VAL A 177 -9.39 -21.29 5.14
C VAL A 177 -9.36 -19.97 4.36
N ASN A 178 -10.26 -19.03 4.62
CA ASN A 178 -10.27 -17.74 3.92
C ASN A 178 -9.01 -16.92 4.22
N VAL A 179 -8.55 -16.91 5.48
CA VAL A 179 -7.29 -16.27 5.87
C VAL A 179 -6.12 -16.91 5.11
N SER A 180 -6.02 -18.24 5.08
CA SER A 180 -4.95 -18.92 4.34
C SER A 180 -5.00 -18.68 2.82
N GLN A 181 -6.19 -18.47 2.25
CA GLN A 181 -6.34 -18.15 0.83
C GLN A 181 -5.94 -16.70 0.53
N ALA A 182 -6.27 -15.77 1.44
CA ALA A 182 -5.84 -14.38 1.35
C ALA A 182 -4.30 -14.28 1.46
N GLU A 183 -3.70 -14.95 2.45
CA GLU A 183 -2.23 -15.05 2.60
C GLU A 183 -1.59 -15.63 1.34
N ALA A 184 -2.13 -16.72 0.78
CA ALA A 184 -1.62 -17.30 -0.46
C ALA A 184 -1.82 -16.39 -1.69
N ALA A 185 -2.79 -15.48 -1.67
CA ALA A 185 -2.96 -14.48 -2.72
C ALA A 185 -1.92 -13.36 -2.60
N ILE A 186 -1.70 -12.86 -1.38
CA ILE A 186 -0.67 -11.86 -1.06
C ILE A 186 0.72 -12.39 -1.46
N HIS A 187 1.09 -13.59 -1.00
CA HIS A 187 2.38 -14.19 -1.36
C HIS A 187 2.55 -14.39 -2.86
N ALA A 188 1.52 -14.85 -3.56
CA ALA A 188 1.59 -15.03 -5.01
C ALA A 188 1.82 -13.70 -5.74
N TYR A 189 1.20 -12.62 -5.25
CA TYR A 189 1.43 -11.28 -5.77
C TYR A 189 2.84 -10.77 -5.45
N GLN A 190 3.30 -10.89 -4.20
CA GLN A 190 4.65 -10.50 -3.79
C GLN A 190 5.70 -11.22 -4.65
N HIS A 191 5.55 -12.52 -4.89
CA HIS A 191 6.45 -13.26 -5.79
C HIS A 191 6.40 -12.75 -7.23
N ALA A 192 5.22 -12.41 -7.76
CA ALA A 192 5.11 -11.83 -9.09
C ALA A 192 5.80 -10.46 -9.18
N ALA A 193 5.62 -9.61 -8.17
CA ALA A 193 6.30 -8.32 -8.03
C ALA A 193 7.82 -8.48 -7.98
N VAL A 194 8.31 -9.35 -7.10
CA VAL A 194 9.73 -9.65 -6.93
C VAL A 194 10.37 -10.14 -8.23
N ASN A 195 9.71 -11.08 -8.93
CA ASN A 195 10.21 -11.58 -10.20
C ASN A 195 10.27 -10.48 -11.28
N MET A 196 9.22 -9.65 -11.39
CA MET A 196 9.21 -8.52 -12.33
C MET A 196 10.39 -7.57 -12.10
N VAL A 197 10.70 -7.28 -10.84
CA VAL A 197 11.77 -6.36 -10.45
C VAL A 197 13.14 -6.96 -10.72
N ARG A 198 13.30 -8.26 -10.40
CA ARG A 198 14.51 -9.02 -10.71
C ARG A 198 14.78 -9.07 -12.21
N ASP A 199 13.76 -9.30 -13.04
CA ASP A 199 13.87 -9.30 -14.49
C ASP A 199 14.30 -7.92 -15.05
N LYS A 200 14.00 -6.83 -14.33
CA LYS A 200 14.44 -5.47 -14.65
C LYS A 200 15.84 -5.14 -14.12
N GLY A 201 16.47 -6.04 -13.37
CA GLY A 201 17.78 -5.81 -12.72
C GLY A 201 17.73 -4.68 -11.68
N LEU A 202 16.63 -4.63 -10.92
CA LEU A 202 16.40 -3.65 -9.85
C LEU A 202 16.48 -4.33 -8.47
N ASP A 203 16.77 -3.54 -7.44
CA ASP A 203 17.03 -4.05 -6.09
C ASP A 203 15.76 -4.19 -5.24
N GLY A 204 14.63 -3.63 -5.70
CA GLY A 204 13.38 -3.67 -4.94
C GLY A 204 12.20 -2.98 -5.59
N ILE A 205 11.06 -3.05 -4.91
CA ILE A 205 9.79 -2.42 -5.30
C ILE A 205 9.11 -1.76 -4.11
N ILE A 206 8.51 -0.61 -4.35
CA ILE A 206 7.63 0.12 -3.44
C ILE A 206 6.28 0.25 -4.13
N CYS A 207 5.22 -0.25 -3.49
CA CYS A 207 3.88 -0.30 -4.05
C CYS A 207 2.77 -0.14 -3.00
N GLY A 208 1.54 0.09 -3.46
CA GLY A 208 0.31 0.06 -2.65
C GLY A 208 -0.54 -1.16 -3.05
N HIS A 209 -1.80 -0.92 -3.39
CA HIS A 209 -2.79 -1.82 -4.00
C HIS A 209 -3.25 -3.02 -3.16
N LEU A 210 -2.35 -3.67 -2.41
CA LEU A 210 -2.69 -4.80 -1.54
C LEU A 210 -3.18 -4.39 -0.15
N HIS A 211 -3.05 -3.12 0.25
CA HIS A 211 -3.39 -2.64 1.60
C HIS A 211 -2.73 -3.50 2.70
N TYR A 212 -1.53 -4.00 2.43
CA TYR A 212 -0.82 -4.93 3.32
C TYR A 212 0.56 -4.36 3.64
N PRO A 213 0.65 -3.43 4.60
CA PRO A 213 1.89 -2.72 4.89
C PRO A 213 2.97 -3.71 5.32
N THR A 214 4.05 -3.77 4.54
CA THR A 214 5.18 -4.68 4.82
C THR A 214 6.47 -4.16 4.21
N VAL A 215 7.58 -4.46 4.87
CA VAL A 215 8.94 -4.29 4.34
C VAL A 215 9.65 -5.62 4.53
N GLU A 216 9.84 -6.35 3.45
CA GLU A 216 10.28 -7.74 3.48
C GLU A 216 11.34 -8.01 2.41
N GLN A 217 12.44 -8.65 2.82
CA GLN A 217 13.52 -9.03 1.92
C GLN A 217 13.22 -10.41 1.32
N PHE A 218 13.11 -10.47 -0.01
CA PHE A 218 12.95 -11.71 -0.78
C PHE A 218 14.24 -11.99 -1.55
N ASP A 219 15.11 -12.81 -0.98
CA ASP A 219 16.45 -13.09 -1.49
C ASP A 219 17.24 -11.78 -1.72
N ASP A 220 17.41 -11.39 -2.98
CA ASP A 220 18.11 -10.19 -3.46
C ASP A 220 17.19 -8.97 -3.64
N VAL A 221 15.87 -9.13 -3.57
CA VAL A 221 14.89 -8.08 -3.86
C VAL A 221 14.17 -7.63 -2.60
N LEU A 222 14.18 -6.32 -2.32
CA LEU A 222 13.40 -5.73 -1.24
C LEU A 222 11.97 -5.40 -1.71
N TYR A 223 10.97 -6.00 -1.08
CA TYR A 223 9.56 -5.71 -1.32
C TYR A 223 9.04 -4.77 -0.23
N CYS A 224 8.46 -3.65 -0.65
CA CYS A 224 7.82 -2.68 0.24
C CYS A 224 6.38 -2.42 -0.21
N ASN A 225 5.47 -2.47 0.75
CA ASN A 225 4.11 -2.00 0.61
C ASN A 225 3.84 -0.94 1.68
N ASP A 226 3.42 0.27 1.27
CA ASP A 226 3.23 1.41 2.18
C ASP A 226 1.89 1.38 2.94
N GLY A 227 1.00 0.46 2.59
CA GLY A 227 -0.30 0.24 3.22
C GLY A 227 -1.38 1.15 2.64
N ASP A 228 -2.20 1.76 3.49
CA ASP A 228 -3.37 2.52 3.05
C ASP A 228 -3.87 3.51 4.12
N TRP A 229 -4.81 4.39 3.75
CA TRP A 229 -5.47 5.32 4.66
C TRP A 229 -6.97 5.03 4.83
N VAL A 230 -7.29 3.75 4.97
CA VAL A 230 -8.64 3.23 5.22
C VAL A 230 -8.64 2.37 6.48
N GLU A 231 -7.78 1.36 6.54
CA GLU A 231 -7.63 0.41 7.62
C GLU A 231 -6.35 0.68 8.42
N ASN A 232 -5.19 0.63 7.75
CA ASN A 232 -3.88 0.58 8.40
C ASN A 232 -3.33 1.95 8.82
N CYS A 233 -3.61 3.01 8.05
CA CYS A 233 -3.07 4.36 8.26
C CYS A 233 -1.54 4.36 8.36
N THR A 234 -0.87 3.79 7.37
CA THR A 234 0.60 3.72 7.33
C THR A 234 1.16 4.53 6.18
N ALA A 235 2.45 4.84 6.30
CA ALA A 235 3.27 5.37 5.23
C ALA A 235 4.65 4.72 5.26
N LEU A 236 5.32 4.66 4.12
CA LEU A 236 6.72 4.28 4.05
C LEU A 236 7.58 5.54 4.03
N ILE A 237 8.68 5.55 4.79
CA ILE A 237 9.69 6.60 4.74
C ILE A 237 11.05 6.03 4.41
N GLU A 238 11.87 6.87 3.80
CA GLU A 238 13.31 6.69 3.68
C GLU A 238 14.00 7.78 4.48
N ASP A 239 14.81 7.41 5.46
CA ASP A 239 15.62 8.38 6.18
C ASP A 239 16.82 8.90 5.35
N PHE A 240 17.58 9.85 5.88
CA PHE A 240 18.76 10.40 5.17
C PHE A 240 19.95 9.44 5.10
N SER A 241 19.90 8.28 5.79
CA SER A 241 20.87 7.20 5.65
C SER A 241 20.47 6.20 4.54
N GLY A 242 19.28 6.37 3.95
CA GLY A 242 18.71 5.52 2.92
C GLY A 242 18.02 4.27 3.45
N GLU A 243 17.68 4.23 4.75
CA GLU A 243 16.94 3.14 5.36
C GLU A 243 15.42 3.31 5.18
N LEU A 244 14.73 2.25 4.74
CA LEU A 244 13.29 2.23 4.51
C LEU A 244 12.54 1.67 5.72
N ARG A 245 11.54 2.40 6.22
CA ARG A 245 10.73 2.00 7.39
C ARG A 245 9.27 2.38 7.23
N LEU A 246 8.38 1.55 7.75
CA LEU A 246 6.96 1.89 7.90
C LEU A 246 6.76 2.74 9.15
N ILE A 247 5.90 3.75 9.03
CA ILE A 247 5.42 4.55 10.15
C ILE A 247 3.89 4.48 10.20
N SER A 248 3.37 4.50 11.43
CA SER A 248 1.93 4.60 11.68
C SER A 248 1.52 6.07 11.77
N GLY A 249 0.48 6.45 11.04
CA GLY A 249 -0.19 7.75 11.19
C GLY A 249 -1.06 7.84 12.45
N LEU A 250 -1.40 6.71 13.09
CA LEU A 250 -2.22 6.64 14.31
C LEU A 250 -1.36 6.66 15.58
N GLU A 251 -0.21 6.00 15.53
CA GLU A 251 0.71 5.82 16.65
C GLU A 251 2.10 6.21 16.19
N LEU A 252 2.34 7.52 16.03
CA LEU A 252 3.70 7.99 15.88
C LEU A 252 4.39 7.81 17.24
N PRO A 253 5.49 7.04 17.35
CA PRO A 253 6.21 6.92 18.60
C PRO A 253 6.63 8.32 19.04
N THR A 254 6.49 8.61 20.33
CA THR A 254 7.18 9.76 20.94
C THR A 254 8.63 9.70 20.49
N PRO A 255 9.17 10.73 19.79
CA PRO A 255 10.46 10.63 19.11
C PRO A 255 11.54 10.13 20.06
N SER A 256 11.83 8.83 19.98
CA SER A 256 12.84 8.19 20.79
C SER A 256 14.18 8.40 20.08
N LEU A 257 15.21 8.65 20.88
CA LEU A 257 16.61 8.86 20.45
C LEU A 257 17.15 7.76 19.51
N GLU A 258 16.50 6.60 19.39
CA GLU A 258 16.86 5.50 18.50
C GLU A 258 16.67 5.83 17.00
N LEU A 259 15.82 6.80 16.65
CA LEU A 259 15.72 7.30 15.27
C LEU A 259 16.85 8.29 14.91
N VAL A 260 17.67 8.70 15.89
CA VAL A 260 18.69 9.75 15.72
C VAL A 260 20.08 9.18 15.45
N TYR A 261 20.33 7.90 15.74
CA TYR A 261 21.62 7.23 15.47
C TYR A 261 21.43 5.76 15.10
N PRO A 262 21.94 5.27 13.94
CA PRO A 262 22.14 3.85 13.77
C PRO A 262 23.14 3.40 14.84
N GLN A 263 22.80 2.36 15.61
CA GLN A 263 23.78 1.72 16.48
C GLN A 263 24.90 1.21 15.57
N ALA A 264 26.07 1.84 15.67
CA ALA A 264 27.27 1.36 15.02
C ALA A 264 27.59 -0.02 15.59
N ALA A 265 27.60 -1.02 14.71
CA ALA A 265 28.25 -2.31 14.94
C ALA A 265 29.34 -2.48 13.88
#